data_AF-A0A954LQX4-F1
#
_entry.id   AF-A0A954LQX4-F1
#
_cell.length_a   1.000
_cell.length_b   1.000
_cell.length_c   1.000
_cell.angle_alpha   90.00
_cell.angle_beta   90.00
_cell.angle_gamma   90.00
#
_symmetry.space_group_name_H-M   'P 1'
#
loop_
_entity.id
_entity.type
_entity.pdbx_description
1 polymer ?
#
loop_
_entity_poly.entity_id
_entity_poly.type
_entity_poly.pdbx_seq_one_letter_code
_entity_poly.pdbx_strand_id
1 'polypeptide(L)'
;TLQLWREPFVELRIPLLFNLRRDPFEKAQHNANTYHDWFLDRAFVLVPMQQLAGQFLMTMKEYPPSQTPGSFNLEKIQKTIENAARGR
;
A
#
# COMPACT_ATOMS: atom_id res chain seq x y z
N THR A 1 10.08 -3.96 -10.44
CA THR A 1 9.28 -5.15 -10.04
C THR A 1 9.99 -6.02 -9.01
N LEU A 2 11.25 -6.41 -9.18
CA LEU A 2 11.98 -7.21 -8.16
C LEU A 2 12.22 -6.46 -6.83
N GLN A 3 12.32 -5.14 -6.88
CA GLN A 3 12.54 -4.29 -5.70
C GLN A 3 11.47 -4.48 -4.61
N LEU A 4 10.20 -4.66 -5.02
CA LEU A 4 9.06 -4.89 -4.11
C LEU A 4 9.22 -6.15 -3.25
N TRP A 5 9.93 -7.16 -3.75
CA TRP A 5 10.13 -8.45 -3.06
C TRP A 5 11.46 -8.52 -2.31
N ARG A 6 12.37 -7.59 -2.59
CA ARG A 6 13.73 -7.56 -2.03
C ARG A 6 13.86 -6.56 -0.90
N GLU A 7 13.19 -5.42 -1.03
CA GLU A 7 13.31 -4.31 -0.10
C GLU A 7 12.14 -4.27 0.88
N PRO A 8 12.38 -3.85 2.13
CA PRO A 8 11.32 -3.67 3.11
C PRO A 8 10.39 -2.52 2.68
N PHE A 9 9.10 -2.65 3.02
CA PHE A 9 8.14 -1.55 2.85
C PHE A 9 8.52 -0.38 3.75
N VAL A 10 8.59 0.82 3.17
CA VAL A 10 8.83 2.08 3.89
C VAL A 10 7.52 2.85 3.97
N GLU A 11 7.10 3.18 5.19
CA GLU A 11 5.90 3.97 5.43
C GLU A 11 6.15 5.44 5.07
N LEU A 12 5.34 5.97 4.15
CA LEU A 12 5.37 7.37 3.81
C LEU A 12 4.49 8.15 4.79
N ARG A 13 4.99 9.30 5.27
CA ARG A 13 4.21 10.20 6.15
C ARG A 13 3.07 10.91 5.42
N ILE A 14 3.20 11.04 4.11
CA ILE A 14 2.26 11.72 3.23
C ILE A 14 2.04 10.80 2.02
N PRO A 15 0.79 10.60 1.58
CA PRO A 15 0.53 9.78 0.40
C PRO A 15 1.12 10.43 -0.85
N LEU A 16 1.57 9.60 -1.79
CA LEU A 16 1.94 10.07 -3.11
C LEU A 16 0.68 10.38 -3.91
N LEU A 17 0.70 11.54 -4.58
CA LEU A 17 -0.41 11.98 -5.44
C LEU A 17 0.04 11.96 -6.89
N PHE A 18 -0.80 11.39 -7.75
CA PHE A 18 -0.56 11.32 -9.20
C PHE A 18 -1.81 11.77 -9.96
N ASN A 19 -1.59 12.37 -11.13
CA ASN A 19 -2.67 12.70 -12.06
C ASN A 19 -2.63 11.70 -13.21
N LEU A 20 -3.43 10.64 -13.14
CA LEU A 20 -3.43 9.56 -14.13
C LEU A 20 -3.81 10.02 -15.55
N ARG A 21 -4.52 11.15 -15.70
CA ARG A 21 -4.85 11.69 -17.02
C ARG A 21 -3.64 12.34 -17.69
N ARG A 22 -2.77 12.98 -16.91
CA ARG A 22 -1.56 13.66 -17.39
C ARG A 22 -0.33 12.77 -17.34
N ASP A 23 -0.29 11.85 -16.38
CA ASP A 23 0.79 10.90 -16.14
C ASP A 23 0.22 9.48 -16.00
N PRO A 24 -0.16 8.84 -17.13
CA PRO A 24 -0.74 7.49 -17.12
C PRO A 24 0.20 6.40 -16.57
N PHE A 25 1.50 6.70 -16.46
CA PHE A 25 2.53 5.75 -16.06
C PHE A 25 3.18 6.11 -14.72
N GLU A 26 2.64 7.09 -13.98
CA GLU A 26 3.10 7.46 -12.64
C GLU A 26 4.60 7.83 -12.56
N LYS A 27 5.15 8.43 -13.64
CA LYS A 27 6.58 8.75 -13.74
C LYS A 27 6.94 10.13 -13.19
N ALA A 28 5.96 10.98 -12.89
CA ALA A 28 6.19 12.36 -12.51
C ALA A 28 7.06 12.50 -11.25
N GLN A 29 6.91 11.60 -10.28
CA GLN A 29 7.72 11.62 -9.05
C GLN A 29 9.23 11.47 -9.32
N HIS A 30 9.62 10.74 -10.36
CA HIS A 30 11.01 10.44 -10.67
C HIS A 30 11.61 11.41 -11.69
N ASN A 31 10.79 11.87 -12.65
CA ASN A 31 11.28 12.52 -13.86
C ASN A 31 10.87 14.00 -13.99
N ALA A 32 9.95 14.49 -13.14
CA ALA A 32 9.47 15.86 -13.23
C ALA A 32 10.08 16.75 -12.14
N ASN A 33 10.77 17.81 -12.55
CA ASN A 33 11.36 18.78 -11.62
C ASN A 33 10.30 19.57 -10.84
N THR A 34 9.09 19.71 -11.38
CA THR A 34 7.99 20.49 -10.80
C THR A 34 6.95 19.64 -10.07
N TYR A 35 7.25 18.37 -9.80
CA TYR A 35 6.32 17.47 -9.10
C TYR A 35 5.94 18.01 -7.72
N HIS A 36 6.92 18.47 -6.94
CA HIS A 36 6.70 18.95 -5.58
C HIS A 36 5.88 20.24 -5.53
N ASP A 37 6.13 21.18 -6.45
CA ASP A 37 5.33 22.42 -6.55
C ASP A 37 3.87 22.08 -6.89
N TRP A 38 3.67 21.23 -7.90
CA TRP A 38 2.33 20.77 -8.30
C TRP A 38 1.59 20.03 -7.19
N PHE A 39 2.32 19.24 -6.39
CA PHE A 39 1.80 18.49 -5.25
C PHE A 39 1.35 19.45 -4.14
N LEU A 40 2.17 20.44 -3.79
CA LEU A 40 1.88 21.41 -2.73
C LEU A 40 0.68 22.29 -3.08
N ASP A 41 0.56 22.71 -4.34
CA ASP A 41 -0.63 23.42 -4.86
C ASP A 41 -1.93 22.62 -4.66
N ARG A 42 -1.83 21.30 -4.47
CA ARG A 42 -2.95 20.36 -4.33
C ARG A 42 -3.01 19.70 -2.95
N ALA A 43 -2.30 20.22 -1.96
CA ALA A 43 -2.33 19.71 -0.59
C ALA A 43 -3.75 19.68 0.00
N PHE A 44 -4.64 20.58 -0.47
CA PHE A 44 -6.05 20.61 -0.07
C PHE A 44 -6.84 19.33 -0.39
N VAL A 45 -6.35 18.47 -1.30
CA VAL A 45 -6.99 17.20 -1.67
C VAL A 45 -6.79 16.12 -0.59
N LEU A 46 -5.77 16.25 0.27
CA LEU A 46 -5.40 15.20 1.22
C LEU A 46 -6.49 14.92 2.26
N VAL A 47 -7.12 15.97 2.79
CA VAL A 47 -8.16 15.84 3.83
C VAL A 47 -9.42 15.13 3.30
N PRO A 48 -10.06 15.55 2.18
CA PRO A 48 -11.24 14.84 1.67
C PRO A 48 -10.92 13.41 1.20
N MET A 49 -9.70 13.16 0.69
CA MET A 49 -9.26 11.81 0.33
C MET A 49 -9.24 10.87 1.55
N GLN A 50 -8.74 11.33 2.69
CA GLN A 50 -8.74 10.55 3.94
C GLN A 50 -10.16 10.17 4.38
N GLN A 51 -11.11 11.10 4.26
CA GLN A 51 -12.50 10.83 4.62
C GLN A 51 -13.11 9.72 3.75
N LEU A 52 -12.87 9.77 2.43
CA LEU A 52 -13.36 8.75 1.50
C LEU A 52 -12.71 7.38 1.77
N ALA A 53 -11.40 7.34 1.99
CA ALA A 53 -10.68 6.12 2.36
C ALA A 53 -11.21 5.54 3.68
N GLY A 54 -11.52 6.39 4.66
CA GLY A 54 -12.12 5.97 5.92
C GLY A 54 -13.51 5.35 5.76
N GLN A 55 -14.36 5.93 4.90
CA GLN A 55 -15.66 5.34 4.57
C GLN A 55 -15.51 3.97 3.91
N PHE A 56 -14.58 3.83 2.95
CA PHE A 56 -14.29 2.54 2.33
C PHE A 56 -13.74 1.51 3.35
N LEU A 57 -12.87 1.93 4.27
CA LEU A 57 -12.37 1.04 5.32
C LEU A 57 -13.50 0.51 6.22
N MET A 58 -14.52 1.32 6.48
CA MET A 58 -15.67 0.90 7.28
C MET A 58 -16.47 -0.23 6.61
N THR A 59 -16.52 -0.30 5.27
CA THR A 59 -17.22 -1.38 4.57
C THR A 59 -16.54 -2.74 4.74
N MET A 60 -15.24 -2.77 5.06
CA MET A 60 -14.51 -4.02 5.33
C MET A 60 -14.98 -4.71 6.62
N LYS A 61 -15.72 -4.02 7.49
CA LYS A 61 -16.38 -4.66 8.64
C LYS A 61 -17.49 -5.62 8.20
N GLU A 62 -18.21 -5.24 7.16
CA GLU A 62 -19.30 -6.03 6.58
C GLU A 62 -18.76 -7.09 5.61
N TYR A 63 -17.65 -6.77 4.92
CA TYR A 63 -17.01 -7.64 3.94
C TYR A 63 -15.54 -7.90 4.30
N PRO A 64 -15.26 -8.83 5.23
CA PRO A 64 -13.89 -9.11 5.67
C PRO A 64 -13.04 -9.69 4.51
N PRO A 65 -11.73 -9.38 4.47
CA PRO A 65 -10.85 -9.86 3.41
C PRO A 65 -10.76 -11.39 3.40
N SER A 66 -11.09 -12.00 2.26
CA SER A 66 -11.15 -13.46 2.11
C SER A 66 -9.78 -14.14 2.02
N GLN A 67 -8.69 -13.39 1.89
CA GLN A 67 -7.34 -13.92 1.78
C GLN A 67 -6.42 -13.29 2.81
N THR A 68 -5.63 -14.12 3.50
CA THR A 68 -4.51 -13.65 4.29
C THR A 68 -3.40 -13.15 3.35
N PRO A 69 -2.71 -12.03 3.66
CA PRO A 69 -1.63 -11.52 2.83
C PRO A 69 -0.60 -12.62 2.56
N GLY A 70 -0.22 -12.79 1.30
CA GLY A 70 0.81 -13.75 0.92
C GLY A 70 2.16 -13.36 1.53
N SER A 71 2.53 -14.01 2.64
CA SER A 71 3.87 -13.87 3.21
C SER A 71 4.78 -14.95 2.63
N PHE A 72 5.85 -14.57 1.94
CA PHE A 72 7.03 -15.44 1.72
C PHE A 72 7.87 -15.59 3.00
N ASN A 73 7.25 -15.43 4.17
CA ASN A 73 7.90 -15.64 5.44
C ASN A 73 7.90 -17.15 5.75
N LEU A 74 9.09 -17.67 6.06
CA LEU A 74 9.27 -19.02 6.58
C LEU A 74 8.44 -19.26 7.84
N GLU A 75 7.94 -18.24 8.53
CA GLU A 75 6.99 -18.39 9.66
C GLU A 75 5.78 -19.25 9.33
N LYS A 76 5.20 -19.16 8.13
CA LYS A 76 4.04 -19.99 7.76
C LYS A 76 4.45 -21.45 7.61
N ILE A 77 5.64 -21.70 7.06
CA ILE A 77 6.22 -23.03 6.93
C ILE A 77 6.62 -23.56 8.31
N GLN A 78 7.27 -22.75 9.15
CA GLN A 78 7.64 -23.07 10.52
C GLN A 78 6.41 -23.40 11.36
N LYS A 79 5.34 -22.58 11.34
CA LYS A 79 4.08 -22.90 12.03
C LYS A 79 3.44 -24.18 11.51
N THR A 80 3.52 -24.45 10.21
CA THR A 80 3.01 -25.71 9.64
C THR A 80 3.81 -26.91 10.12
N ILE A 81 5.15 -26.80 10.14
CA ILE A 81 6.06 -27.83 10.64
C ILE A 81 5.90 -28.01 12.16
N GLU A 82 5.79 -26.94 12.94
CA GLU A 82 5.56 -26.97 14.38
C GLU A 82 4.20 -27.59 14.71
N ASN A 83 3.14 -27.26 13.96
CA ASN A 83 1.82 -27.88 14.15
C ASN A 83 1.82 -29.35 13.74
N ALA A 84 2.55 -29.73 12.67
CA ALA A 84 2.73 -31.12 12.28
C ALA A 84 3.59 -31.92 13.29
N ALA A 85 4.61 -31.27 13.86
CA ALA A 85 5.48 -31.86 14.89
C ALA A 85 4.81 -31.91 16.28
N ARG A 86 3.84 -31.02 16.55
CA ARG A 86 3.02 -31.00 17.78
C ARG A 86 1.88 -32.03 17.76
N GLY A 87 1.86 -32.97 16.81
CA GLY A 87 0.91 -34.08 16.75
C GLY A 87 0.83 -34.88 18.06
N ARG A 88 -0.10 -34.45 18.92
CA ARG A 88 -0.93 -35.22 19.84
C ARG A 88 -2.35 -34.72 19.67
#